data_AF-A0A7J4QKB0-F1
#
_entry.id   AF-A0A7J4QKB0-F1
#
_cell.length_a   1.000
_cell.length_b   1.000
_cell.length_c   1.000
_cell.angle_alpha   90.00
_cell.angle_beta   90.00
_cell.angle_gamma   90.00
#
_symmetry.space_group_name_H-M   'P 1'
#
loop_
_entity.id
_entity.type
_entity.pdbx_description
1 polymer ?
#
loop_
_entity_poly.entity_id
_entity_poly.type
_entity_poly.pdbx_seq_one_letter_code
_entity_poly.pdbx_strand_id
1 'polypeptide(L)'
;MEAAPQMQASMPAAAPKQKMVAFLLAFFLGVFGVHNFYLGKKGMGITQLLITVLTLGFGALITAPWALVQSILILTGSITDADGNALA
;
A
#
# COMPACT_ATOMS: atom_id res chain seq x y z
N MET A 1 -46.38 -3.98 -14.84
CA MET A 1 -45.57 -4.93 -15.64
C MET A 1 -44.59 -4.03 -16.39
N GLU A 2 -43.31 -3.88 -16.07
CA GLU A 2 -42.34 -4.75 -15.42
C GLU A 2 -41.27 -3.81 -14.81
N ALA A 3 -40.93 -3.93 -13.52
CA ALA A 3 -39.74 -3.28 -13.00
C ALA A 3 -38.55 -4.18 -13.38
N ALA A 4 -37.69 -3.73 -14.29
CA ALA A 4 -36.54 -4.49 -14.73
C ALA A 4 -35.64 -4.81 -13.52
N PRO A 5 -35.26 -6.08 -13.29
CA PRO A 5 -34.30 -6.42 -12.25
C PRO A 5 -32.97 -5.75 -12.59
N GLN A 6 -32.56 -4.80 -11.76
CA GLN A 6 -31.22 -4.23 -11.81
C GLN A 6 -30.25 -5.37 -11.46
N MET A 7 -29.72 -6.04 -12.48
CA MET A 7 -28.62 -6.97 -12.34
C MET A 7 -27.39 -6.15 -11.95
N GLN A 8 -27.23 -5.93 -10.64
CA GLN A 8 -26.01 -5.38 -10.05
C GLN A 8 -24.89 -6.32 -10.47
N ALA A 9 -24.12 -5.93 -11.50
CA ALA A 9 -22.91 -6.64 -11.87
C ALA A 9 -21.97 -6.54 -10.67
N SER A 10 -21.94 -7.58 -9.85
CA SER A 10 -20.90 -7.79 -8.84
C SER A 10 -19.61 -8.05 -9.60
N MET A 11 -18.98 -6.96 -10.07
CA MET A 11 -17.57 -6.99 -10.40
C MET A 11 -16.89 -7.60 -9.17
N PRO A 12 -16.09 -8.67 -9.33
CA PRO A 12 -15.34 -9.19 -8.21
C PRO A 12 -14.40 -8.07 -7.78
N ALA A 13 -14.78 -7.34 -6.74
CA ALA A 13 -13.88 -6.44 -6.05
C ALA A 13 -12.68 -7.31 -5.67
N ALA A 14 -11.50 -6.96 -6.19
CA ALA A 14 -10.27 -7.67 -5.86
C ALA A 14 -10.23 -7.83 -4.34
N ALA A 15 -9.93 -9.05 -3.86
CA ALA A 15 -9.96 -9.35 -2.43
C ALA A 15 -9.20 -8.26 -1.66
N PRO A 16 -9.79 -7.72 -0.57
CA PRO A 16 -9.20 -6.59 0.14
C PRO A 16 -7.83 -7.00 0.67
N LYS A 17 -6.83 -6.14 0.43
CA LYS A 17 -5.47 -6.40 0.88
C LYS A 17 -5.40 -6.29 2.40
N GLN A 18 -4.57 -7.13 3.03
CA GLN A 18 -4.56 -7.22 4.48
C GLN A 18 -3.69 -6.12 5.12
N LYS A 19 -4.27 -5.38 6.07
CA LYS A 19 -3.59 -4.35 6.86
C LYS A 19 -2.37 -4.90 7.56
N MET A 20 -2.52 -6.05 8.21
CA MET A 20 -1.46 -6.63 9.02
C MET A 20 -0.25 -7.01 8.16
N VAL A 21 -0.49 -7.54 6.96
CA VAL A 21 0.57 -7.85 5.99
C VAL A 21 1.24 -6.57 5.52
N ALA A 22 0.45 -5.56 5.12
CA ALA A 22 1.00 -4.27 4.68
C ALA A 22 1.83 -3.58 5.79
N PHE A 23 1.38 -3.66 7.05
CA PHE A 23 2.06 -3.14 8.23
C PHE A 23 3.38 -3.87 8.49
N LEU A 24 3.38 -5.21 8.52
CA LEU A 24 4.60 -5.99 8.69
C LEU A 24 5.61 -5.68 7.57
N LEU A 25 5.15 -5.59 6.33
CA LEU A 25 6.00 -5.24 5.19
C LEU A 25 6.57 -3.82 5.31
N ALA A 26 5.79 -2.88 5.84
CA ALA A 26 6.22 -1.51 6.07
C ALA A 26 7.17 -1.38 7.27
N PHE A 27 6.99 -2.17 8.32
CA PHE A 27 7.83 -2.13 9.51
C PHE A 27 9.19 -2.80 9.29
N PHE A 28 9.21 -4.00 8.70
CA PHE A 28 10.45 -4.77 8.50
C PHE A 28 11.18 -4.38 7.21
N LEU A 29 10.45 -4.19 6.10
CA LEU A 29 11.00 -3.92 4.76
C LEU A 29 10.63 -2.52 4.24
N GLY A 30 10.26 -1.62 5.16
CA GLY A 30 9.81 -0.27 4.86
C GLY A 30 10.80 0.58 4.08
N VAL A 31 12.07 0.47 4.45
CA VAL A 31 13.18 1.26 3.91
C VAL A 31 13.33 1.02 2.40
N PHE A 32 12.99 -0.18 1.93
CA PHE A 32 13.00 -0.58 0.52
C PHE A 32 11.70 -0.22 -0.24
N GLY A 33 10.64 0.21 0.46
CA GLY A 33 9.36 0.57 -0.15
C GLY A 33 8.47 -0.60 -0.59
N VAL A 34 8.77 -1.83 -0.16
CA VAL A 34 8.05 -3.05 -0.59
C VAL A 34 6.55 -3.01 -0.26
N HIS A 35 6.19 -2.41 0.87
CA HIS A 35 4.79 -2.19 1.26
C HIS A 35 3.99 -1.35 0.25
N ASN A 36 4.61 -0.38 -0.41
CA ASN A 36 3.94 0.40 -1.46
C ASN A 36 3.65 -0.44 -2.70
N PHE A 37 4.51 -1.42 -3.04
CA PHE A 37 4.22 -2.37 -4.11
C PHE A 37 3.06 -3.32 -3.73
N TYR A 38 3.02 -3.77 -2.48
CA TYR A 38 1.88 -4.56 -1.97
C TYR A 38 0.58 -3.77 -2.08
N LEU A 39 0.61 -2.49 -1.72
CA LEU A 39 -0.53 -1.57 -1.84
C LEU A 39 -0.83 -1.11 -3.28
N GLY A 40 -0.17 -1.68 -4.30
CA GLY A 40 -0.35 -1.27 -5.71
C GLY A 40 0.19 0.13 -6.05
N LYS A 41 0.73 0.85 -5.06
CA LYS A 41 1.32 2.20 -5.15
C LYS A 41 2.73 2.15 -5.72
N LYS A 42 2.84 1.65 -6.96
CA LYS A 42 4.13 1.40 -7.64
C LYS A 42 5.01 2.66 -7.72
N GLY A 43 4.43 3.84 -7.97
CA GLY A 43 5.18 5.09 -8.02
C GLY A 43 5.93 5.40 -6.72
N MET A 44 5.26 5.30 -5.57
CA MET A 44 5.90 5.52 -4.27
C MET A 44 6.94 4.45 -3.94
N GLY A 45 6.65 3.18 -4.25
CA GLY A 45 7.59 2.08 -4.06
C GLY A 45 8.87 2.24 -4.88
N ILE A 46 8.74 2.62 -6.16
CA ILE A 46 9.88 2.86 -7.05
C ILE A 46 10.71 4.05 -6.56
N THR A 47 10.08 5.16 -6.13
CA THR A 47 10.81 6.31 -5.59
C THR A 47 11.62 5.94 -4.35
N GLN A 48 11.04 5.21 -3.39
CA GLN A 48 11.78 4.76 -2.21
C GLN A 48 12.93 3.81 -2.57
N LEU A 49 12.70 2.87 -3.49
CA LEU A 49 13.71 1.94 -3.98
C LEU A 49 14.86 2.67 -4.68
N LEU A 50 14.57 3.63 -5.55
CA LEU A 50 15.58 4.45 -6.22
C LEU A 50 16.39 5.27 -5.22
N ILE A 51 15.74 5.90 -4.23
CA ILE A 51 16.44 6.64 -3.17
C ILE A 51 17.39 5.71 -2.40
N THR A 52 16.93 4.52 -2.01
CA THR A 52 17.78 3.57 -1.27
C THR A 52 18.91 3.01 -2.12
N VAL A 53 18.63 2.58 -3.36
CA VAL A 53 19.62 1.93 -4.23
C VAL A 53 20.64 2.92 -4.78
N LEU A 54 20.21 4.08 -5.29
CA LEU A 54 21.12 5.09 -5.85
C LEU A 54 22.04 5.70 -4.79
N THR A 55 21.56 5.78 -3.55
CA THR A 55 22.36 6.26 -2.42
C THR A 55 23.09 5.12 -1.70
N LEU A 56 23.17 3.91 -2.28
CA LEU A 56 23.83 2.73 -1.69
C LEU A 56 23.43 2.44 -0.23
N GLY A 57 22.17 2.68 0.11
CA GLY A 57 21.62 2.50 1.45
C GLY A 57 21.67 3.73 2.36
N PHE A 58 22.43 4.78 2.05
CA PHE A 58 22.43 6.02 2.86
C PHE A 58 21.07 6.75 2.81
N GLY A 59 20.33 6.58 1.72
CA GLY A 59 18.96 7.07 1.57
C GLY A 59 17.99 6.49 2.60
N ALA A 60 18.37 5.41 3.30
CA ALA A 60 17.62 4.84 4.40
C ALA A 60 17.33 5.85 5.53
N LEU A 61 18.20 6.83 5.76
CA LEU A 61 17.97 7.87 6.76
C LEU A 61 16.73 8.72 6.45
N ILE A 62 16.38 8.84 5.18
CA ILE A 62 15.20 9.59 4.71
C ILE A 62 14.01 8.64 4.54
N THR A 63 14.22 7.44 3.98
CA THR A 63 13.12 6.50 3.70
C THR A 63 12.63 5.76 4.93
N ALA A 64 13.45 5.59 5.98
CA ALA A 64 13.05 4.95 7.23
C ALA A 64 11.98 5.74 8.02
N PRO A 65 12.14 7.04 8.32
CA PRO A 65 11.08 7.79 9.00
C PRO A 65 9.81 7.88 8.13
N TRP A 66 9.95 7.98 6.81
CA TRP A 66 8.81 7.89 5.90
C TRP A 66 8.08 6.54 6.05
N ALA A 67 8.81 5.43 5.97
CA ALA A 67 8.23 4.10 6.11
C ALA A 67 7.61 3.86 7.48
N LEU A 68 8.19 4.41 8.56
CA LEU A 68 7.62 4.35 9.91
C LEU A 68 6.25 5.05 9.96
N VAL A 69 6.15 6.26 9.43
CA VAL A 69 4.88 7.01 9.36
C VAL A 69 3.84 6.23 8.55
N GLN A 70 4.23 5.70 7.38
CA GLN A 70 3.34 4.85 6.57
C GLN A 70 2.88 3.60 7.33
N SER A 71 3.78 2.94 8.07
CA SER A 71 3.44 1.78 8.90
C SER A 71 2.34 2.12 9.91
N ILE A 72 2.48 3.24 10.62
CA ILE A 72 1.47 3.72 11.57
C ILE A 72 0.15 4.05 10.86
N LEU A 73 0.21 4.73 9.72
CA LEU A 73 -1.00 5.09 8.95
C LEU A 73 -1.72 3.86 8.37
N ILE A 74 -0.99 2.81 8.00
CA ILE A 74 -1.55 1.51 7.61
C ILE A 74 -2.27 0.88 8.81
N LEU A 75 -1.64 0.89 9.99
CA LEU A 75 -2.23 0.34 11.21
C LEU A 75 -3.52 1.07 11.61
N THR A 76 -3.51 2.41 11.56
CA THR A 76 -4.71 3.23 11.82
C THR A 76 -5.77 3.12 10.73
N GLY A 77 -5.44 2.54 9.56
CA GLY A 77 -6.37 2.44 8.42
C GLY A 77 -6.57 3.75 7.66
N SER A 78 -5.67 4.71 7.84
CA SER A 78 -5.68 5.96 7.08
C SER A 78 -5.17 5.80 5.65
N ILE A 79 -4.65 4.62 5.29
CA ILE A 79 -4.12 4.32 3.96
C ILE A 79 -5.02 3.32 3.24
N THR A 80 -5.37 3.68 2.01
CA THR A 80 -6.05 2.84 1.04
C THR A 80 -5.07 2.26 0.01
N ASP A 81 -5.53 1.23 -0.68
CA ASP A 81 -4.84 0.64 -1.82
C ASP A 81 -4.83 1.58 -3.04
N ALA A 82 -4.07 1.23 -4.09
CA ALA A 82 -4.10 1.92 -5.37
C ALA A 82 -5.51 1.96 -6.01
N ASP A 83 -6.32 0.94 -5.75
CA ASP A 83 -7.71 0.89 -6.22
C ASP A 83 -8.69 1.70 -5.33
N GLY A 84 -8.18 2.42 -4.31
CA GLY A 84 -9.00 3.19 -3.38
C GLY A 84 -9.70 2.36 -2.30
N ASN A 85 -9.50 1.03 -2.31
CA ASN A 85 -10.09 0.13 -1.32
C ASN A 85 -9.43 0.28 0.05
N ALA A 86 -10.26 0.22 1.09
CA ALA A 86 -9.77 0.08 2.46
C ALA A 86 -9.09 -1.28 2.64
N LEU A 87 -8.09 -1.32 3.50
CA LEU A 87 -7.38 -2.53 3.84
C LEU A 87 -8.19 -3.31 4.90
N ALA A 88 -8.22 -4.64 4.78
CA ALA A 88 -8.91 -5.55 5.69
C ALA A 88 -8.10 -5.85 6.96
#